data_AF-A0A3D6BHS6-F1
#
_entry.id   AF-A0A3D6BHS6-F1
#
_cell.length_a   1.000
_cell.length_b   1.000
_cell.length_c   1.000
_cell.angle_alpha   90.00
_cell.angle_beta   90.00
_cell.angle_gamma   90.00
#
_symmetry.space_group_name_H-M   'P 1'
#
loop_
_entity.id
_entity.type
_entity.pdbx_description
1 polymer ?
#
loop_
_entity_poly.entity_id
_entity_poly.type
_entity_poly.pdbx_seq_one_letter_code
_entity_poly.pdbx_strand_id
1 'polypeptide(L)'
;MLLCDNEVDRDFERFSVSTLRELSELFVGATGICDHDWRSENQVARIYRTELVTEKGKTTSCGEAYVYLKGFAYMLRTEANAELIAQIEGGIKRETSVGCSVAQSICSICGAEIGTCSHEKGKVYGGERCCAVLTGAVDAYEWSFVAVPAQRSAGVIKSFIESEAGRGYAAEFAALEKSAQLGRKYLDSLRAEVLRLCLVCDEKMHPALEKSVQLMEEPELIKLKDAFEEASAKLYPPVTQLPGRGEVTAFSGEEYII
;
A
#
# COMPACT_ATOMS: atom_id res chain seq x y z
N MET A 1 -13.35 2.92 9.18
CA MET A 1 -12.21 2.88 10.12
C MET A 1 -11.29 1.73 9.75
N LEU A 2 -10.00 1.82 10.12
CA LEU A 2 -9.06 0.70 10.07
C LEU A 2 -9.20 -0.06 11.40
N LEU A 3 -9.55 -1.33 11.32
CA LEU A 3 -9.76 -2.21 12.48
C LEU A 3 -8.43 -2.82 12.94
N CYS A 4 -7.80 -3.57 12.06
CA CYS A 4 -6.53 -4.25 12.26
C CYS A 4 -5.81 -4.43 10.92
N ASP A 5 -4.52 -4.74 10.94
CA ASP A 5 -3.70 -4.91 9.73
C ASP A 5 -2.59 -5.96 9.94
N ASN A 6 -1.78 -6.23 8.91
CA ASN A 6 -0.71 -7.22 8.94
C ASN A 6 0.68 -6.67 9.34
N GLU A 7 0.75 -5.42 9.82
CA GLU A 7 1.98 -4.83 10.35
C GLU A 7 2.22 -5.25 11.80
N VAL A 8 3.49 -5.33 12.19
CA VAL A 8 3.91 -5.60 13.56
C VAL A 8 3.52 -4.44 14.48
N ASP A 9 2.67 -4.74 15.44
CA ASP A 9 2.06 -3.78 16.34
C ASP A 9 3.00 -3.40 17.52
N ARG A 10 2.44 -2.85 18.60
CA ARG A 10 3.20 -2.49 19.82
C ARG A 10 3.54 -3.69 20.71
N ASP A 11 2.77 -4.76 20.63
CA ASP A 11 2.92 -5.99 21.42
C ASP A 11 3.72 -7.07 20.68
N PHE A 12 4.30 -6.66 19.55
CA PHE A 12 5.05 -7.49 18.60
C PHE A 12 4.19 -8.62 18.04
N GLU A 13 2.95 -8.31 17.71
CA GLU A 13 1.99 -9.21 17.07
C GLU A 13 1.61 -8.66 15.70
N ARG A 14 1.22 -9.54 14.79
CA ARG A 14 0.68 -9.18 13.47
C ARG A 14 -0.34 -10.21 13.03
N PHE A 15 -1.35 -9.78 12.30
CA PHE A 15 -2.29 -10.72 11.68
C PHE A 15 -1.73 -11.28 10.38
N SER A 16 -1.93 -12.56 10.15
CA SER A 16 -1.76 -13.11 8.80
C SER A 16 -2.85 -12.56 7.86
N VAL A 17 -2.54 -12.45 6.56
CA VAL A 17 -3.53 -11.98 5.57
C VAL A 17 -4.75 -12.91 5.49
N SER A 18 -4.57 -14.22 5.70
CA SER A 18 -5.69 -15.17 5.82
C SER A 18 -6.55 -14.87 7.03
N THR A 19 -5.95 -14.60 8.20
CA THR A 19 -6.70 -14.24 9.42
C THR A 19 -7.47 -12.95 9.23
N LEU A 20 -6.90 -11.93 8.57
CA LEU A 20 -7.62 -10.69 8.28
C LEU A 20 -8.85 -10.94 7.39
N ARG A 21 -8.76 -11.89 6.45
CA ARG A 21 -9.90 -12.30 5.61
C ARG A 21 -10.98 -12.98 6.43
N GLU A 22 -10.62 -13.91 7.31
CA GLU A 22 -11.58 -14.61 8.18
C GLU A 22 -12.25 -13.62 9.15
N LEU A 23 -11.47 -12.74 9.78
CA LEU A 23 -11.97 -11.66 10.62
C LEU A 23 -12.93 -10.72 9.87
N SER A 24 -12.77 -10.54 8.56
CA SER A 24 -13.68 -9.69 7.79
C SER A 24 -15.12 -10.15 7.90
N GLU A 25 -15.38 -11.45 7.94
CA GLU A 25 -16.72 -12.02 8.07
C GLU A 25 -17.21 -11.89 9.53
N LEU A 26 -16.35 -12.19 10.49
CA LEU A 26 -16.68 -12.20 11.92
C LEU A 26 -16.99 -10.80 12.48
N PHE A 27 -16.32 -9.75 11.98
CA PHE A 27 -16.57 -8.39 12.45
C PHE A 27 -17.92 -7.81 11.97
N VAL A 28 -18.59 -8.41 10.98
CA VAL A 28 -19.92 -7.93 10.57
C VAL A 28 -20.92 -8.17 11.69
N GLY A 29 -21.48 -7.09 12.21
CA GLY A 29 -22.36 -7.13 13.37
C GLY A 29 -21.64 -7.01 14.71
N ALA A 30 -20.30 -6.87 14.74
CA ALA A 30 -19.57 -6.62 15.98
C ALA A 30 -19.91 -5.23 16.56
N THR A 31 -19.99 -5.18 17.88
CA THR A 31 -20.40 -4.00 18.64
C THR A 31 -19.22 -3.06 18.87
N GLY A 32 -19.49 -1.76 18.73
CA GLY A 32 -18.59 -0.69 19.12
C GLY A 32 -18.85 -0.28 20.57
N ILE A 33 -17.85 -0.42 21.44
CA ILE A 33 -17.92 -0.05 22.85
C ILE A 33 -16.98 1.11 23.19
N CYS A 34 -17.28 1.84 24.28
CA CYS A 34 -16.36 2.81 24.86
C CYS A 34 -15.67 2.22 26.10
N ASP A 35 -14.37 2.46 26.23
CA ASP A 35 -13.55 2.16 27.42
C ASP A 35 -13.60 0.69 27.91
N HIS A 36 -13.82 -0.26 26.99
CA HIS A 36 -13.91 -1.71 27.26
C HIS A 36 -14.99 -2.14 28.27
N ASP A 37 -15.99 -1.30 28.52
CA ASP A 37 -17.11 -1.64 29.39
C ASP A 37 -18.24 -2.29 28.57
N TRP A 38 -18.49 -3.57 28.84
CA TRP A 38 -19.45 -4.44 28.14
C TRP A 38 -20.91 -4.16 28.46
N ARG A 39 -21.21 -3.22 29.38
CA ARG A 39 -22.58 -2.83 29.70
C ARG A 39 -23.32 -2.37 28.44
N SER A 40 -24.58 -2.76 28.31
CA SER A 40 -25.43 -2.46 27.15
C SER A 40 -25.51 -0.95 26.83
N GLU A 41 -25.41 -0.10 27.85
CA GLU A 41 -25.44 1.36 27.73
C GLU A 41 -24.21 1.93 26.99
N ASN A 42 -23.09 1.21 26.96
CA ASN A 42 -21.85 1.63 26.29
C ASN A 42 -21.72 1.06 24.86
N GLN A 43 -22.74 0.36 24.36
CA GLN A 43 -22.80 -0.14 22.99
C GLN A 43 -23.32 0.95 22.05
N VAL A 44 -22.39 1.76 21.53
CA VAL A 44 -22.71 2.99 20.81
C VAL A 44 -22.71 2.84 19.30
N ALA A 45 -22.10 1.78 18.76
CA ALA A 45 -21.98 1.60 17.32
C ALA A 45 -22.04 0.12 16.92
N ARG A 46 -22.27 -0.13 15.63
CA ARG A 46 -22.24 -1.49 15.08
C ARG A 46 -21.63 -1.53 13.69
N ILE A 47 -20.77 -2.51 13.45
CA ILE A 47 -20.20 -2.74 12.12
C ILE A 47 -21.27 -3.37 11.24
N TYR A 48 -21.52 -2.79 10.07
CA TYR A 48 -22.47 -3.33 9.09
C TYR A 48 -21.79 -3.88 7.84
N ARG A 49 -20.52 -3.53 7.62
CA ARG A 49 -19.73 -3.99 6.48
C ARG A 49 -18.25 -3.95 6.82
N THR A 50 -17.50 -4.87 6.26
CA THR A 50 -16.04 -4.88 6.27
C THR A 50 -15.50 -4.94 4.84
N GLU A 51 -14.25 -4.56 4.66
CA GLU A 51 -13.55 -4.62 3.37
C GLU A 51 -12.07 -4.87 3.64
N LEU A 52 -11.52 -5.92 3.02
CA LEU A 52 -10.08 -6.18 3.07
C LEU A 52 -9.38 -5.36 1.99
N VAL A 53 -8.45 -4.49 2.38
CA VAL A 53 -7.80 -3.54 1.49
C VAL A 53 -6.30 -3.80 1.44
N THR A 54 -5.75 -3.93 0.23
CA THR A 54 -4.30 -3.95 -0.02
C THR A 54 -3.83 -2.56 -0.45
N GLU A 55 -2.94 -1.95 0.32
CA GLU A 55 -2.43 -0.61 0.04
C GLU A 55 -1.27 -0.68 -0.97
N LYS A 56 -1.51 -0.19 -2.19
CA LYS A 56 -0.51 -0.24 -3.26
C LYS A 56 0.70 0.64 -2.92
N GLY A 57 1.90 0.09 -3.07
CA GLY A 57 3.16 0.80 -2.84
C GLY A 57 3.58 0.91 -1.37
N LYS A 58 2.87 0.22 -0.46
CA LYS A 58 3.23 0.14 0.95
C LYS A 58 3.57 -1.30 1.32
N THR A 59 4.69 -1.46 2.01
CA THR A 59 5.23 -2.76 2.44
C THR A 59 5.34 -2.77 3.96
N THR A 60 5.05 -3.91 4.58
CA THR A 60 5.20 -4.10 6.03
C THR A 60 6.67 -4.15 6.43
N SER A 61 6.94 -4.03 7.74
CA SER A 61 8.29 -4.25 8.28
C SER A 61 8.85 -5.66 8.02
N CYS A 62 7.99 -6.63 7.72
CA CYS A 62 8.35 -7.99 7.33
C CYS A 62 8.55 -8.18 5.81
N GLY A 63 8.46 -7.12 5.01
CA GLY A 63 8.65 -7.21 3.55
C GLY A 63 7.43 -7.69 2.76
N GLU A 64 6.26 -7.81 3.40
CA GLU A 64 5.01 -8.24 2.75
C GLU A 64 4.21 -7.03 2.27
N ALA A 65 3.30 -7.23 1.30
CA ALA A 65 2.34 -6.17 0.93
C ALA A 65 1.49 -5.78 2.15
N TYR A 66 1.29 -4.47 2.38
CA TYR A 66 0.46 -4.00 3.48
C TYR A 66 -1.03 -4.24 3.19
N VAL A 67 -1.68 -4.97 4.08
CA VAL A 67 -3.10 -5.32 4.02
C VAL A 67 -3.75 -4.98 5.34
N TYR A 68 -4.89 -4.30 5.28
CA TYR A 68 -5.67 -3.94 6.46
C TYR A 68 -7.14 -4.28 6.29
N LEU A 69 -7.80 -4.50 7.42
CA LEU A 69 -9.24 -4.70 7.48
C LEU A 69 -9.93 -3.37 7.78
N LYS A 70 -10.73 -2.91 6.81
CA LYS A 70 -11.54 -1.70 6.94
C LYS A 70 -12.93 -2.07 7.47
N GLY A 71 -13.32 -1.47 8.59
CA GLY A 71 -14.67 -1.56 9.15
C GLY A 71 -15.52 -0.36 8.78
N PHE A 72 -16.79 -0.60 8.42
CA PHE A 72 -17.82 0.41 8.30
C PHE A 72 -18.82 0.22 9.42
N ALA A 73 -18.89 1.21 10.31
CA ALA A 73 -19.81 1.21 11.44
C ALA A 73 -20.80 2.36 11.35
N TYR A 74 -21.97 2.17 11.93
CA TYR A 74 -22.94 3.24 12.15
C TYR A 74 -23.13 3.47 13.66
N MET A 75 -23.54 4.68 14.00
CA MET A 75 -23.90 5.11 15.35
C MET A 75 -25.21 5.89 15.26
N LEU A 76 -26.11 5.68 16.22
CA LEU A 76 -27.34 6.46 16.29
C LEU A 76 -27.02 7.89 16.72
N ARG A 77 -27.56 8.86 15.98
CA ARG A 77 -27.50 10.29 16.32
C ARG A 77 -28.61 10.60 17.31
N THR A 78 -28.26 10.64 18.59
CA THR A 78 -29.14 10.98 19.71
C THR A 78 -28.49 12.05 20.57
N GLU A 79 -29.24 12.70 21.45
CA GLU A 79 -28.67 13.65 22.42
C GLU A 79 -27.60 12.99 23.30
N ALA A 80 -27.82 11.73 23.70
CA ALA A 80 -26.87 10.96 24.51
C ALA A 80 -25.51 10.71 23.82
N ASN A 81 -25.51 10.60 22.48
CA ASN A 81 -24.29 10.33 21.70
C ASN A 81 -23.71 11.59 21.03
N ALA A 82 -24.34 12.75 21.19
CA ALA A 82 -23.97 13.97 20.46
C ALA A 82 -22.52 14.39 20.72
N GLU A 83 -22.07 14.31 21.99
CA GLU A 83 -20.70 14.65 22.36
C GLU A 83 -19.69 13.66 21.77
N LEU A 84 -19.94 12.36 21.86
CA LEU A 84 -19.06 11.34 21.28
C LEU A 84 -18.95 11.50 19.76
N ILE A 85 -20.08 11.75 19.09
CA ILE A 85 -20.09 12.03 17.65
C ILE A 85 -19.26 13.27 17.33
N ALA A 86 -19.42 14.35 18.09
CA ALA A 86 -18.62 15.56 17.93
C ALA A 86 -17.12 15.32 18.18
N GLN A 87 -16.75 14.48 19.15
CA GLN A 87 -15.36 14.10 19.40
C GLN A 87 -14.79 13.26 18.24
N ILE A 88 -15.57 12.35 17.67
CA ILE A 88 -15.19 11.57 16.48
C ILE A 88 -15.05 12.50 15.28
N GLU A 89 -16.03 13.35 15.02
CA GLU A 89 -16.06 14.33 13.91
C GLU A 89 -14.96 15.40 14.06
N GLY A 90 -14.60 15.76 15.29
CA GLY A 90 -13.46 16.63 15.62
C GLY A 90 -12.10 15.93 15.59
N GLY A 91 -12.06 14.60 15.53
CA GLY A 91 -10.82 13.81 15.51
C GLY A 91 -10.14 13.65 16.88
N ILE A 92 -10.85 13.98 17.97
CA ILE A 92 -10.42 13.73 19.35
C ILE A 92 -10.52 12.23 19.68
N LYS A 93 -11.60 11.58 19.26
CA LYS A 93 -11.77 10.12 19.34
C LYS A 93 -11.47 9.52 17.97
N ARG A 94 -10.19 9.23 17.72
CA ARG A 94 -9.71 8.77 16.41
C ARG A 94 -9.28 7.32 16.45
N GLU A 95 -8.49 6.94 17.44
CA GLU A 95 -7.83 5.64 17.51
C GLU A 95 -8.82 4.56 17.94
N THR A 96 -8.70 3.38 17.34
CA THR A 96 -9.56 2.24 17.64
C THR A 96 -8.75 0.99 17.93
N SER A 97 -9.28 0.12 18.77
CA SER A 97 -8.77 -1.23 19.00
C SER A 97 -9.85 -2.26 18.66
N VAL A 98 -9.43 -3.52 18.52
CA VAL A 98 -10.33 -4.65 18.33
C VAL A 98 -10.07 -5.72 19.38
N GLY A 99 -11.15 -6.33 19.86
CA GLY A 99 -11.14 -7.54 20.67
C GLY A 99 -11.51 -8.74 19.79
N CYS A 100 -10.57 -9.67 19.61
CA CYS A 100 -10.81 -10.89 18.84
C CYS A 100 -10.01 -12.06 19.44
N SER A 101 -10.32 -13.27 19.00
CA SER A 101 -9.52 -14.47 19.28
C SER A 101 -9.06 -15.15 18.01
N VAL A 102 -7.89 -15.77 18.11
CA VAL A 102 -7.30 -16.58 17.05
C VAL A 102 -6.97 -17.97 17.59
N ALA A 103 -6.87 -18.93 16.69
CA ALA A 103 -6.57 -20.31 17.01
C ALA A 103 -5.12 -20.47 17.45
N GLN A 104 -4.20 -19.72 16.83
CA GLN A 104 -2.76 -19.87 17.03
C GLN A 104 -2.02 -18.53 16.95
N SER A 105 -0.95 -18.43 17.74
CA SER A 105 0.02 -17.34 17.75
C SER A 105 1.39 -17.93 17.39
N ILE A 106 1.77 -17.81 16.13
CA ILE A 106 2.93 -18.52 15.57
C ILE A 106 4.18 -17.65 15.63
N CYS A 107 5.31 -18.20 16.09
CA CYS A 107 6.59 -17.51 16.12
C CYS A 107 7.12 -17.26 14.70
N SER A 108 7.40 -15.99 14.37
CA SER A 108 7.92 -15.62 13.05
C SER A 108 9.30 -16.20 12.73
N ILE A 109 10.10 -16.57 13.74
CA ILE A 109 11.48 -17.06 13.55
C ILE A 109 11.52 -18.58 13.29
N CYS A 110 10.68 -19.36 13.96
CA CYS A 110 10.77 -20.83 13.94
C CYS A 110 9.48 -21.57 13.58
N GLY A 111 8.35 -20.87 13.48
CA GLY A 111 7.06 -21.46 13.12
C GLY A 111 6.38 -22.27 14.23
N ALA A 112 6.96 -22.37 15.42
CA ALA A 112 6.30 -22.97 16.59
C ALA A 112 5.35 -21.98 17.27
N GLU A 113 4.44 -22.47 18.10
CA GLU A 113 3.57 -21.62 18.93
C GLU A 113 4.41 -20.73 19.86
N ILE A 114 4.03 -19.45 19.99
CA ILE A 114 4.69 -18.52 20.90
C ILE A 114 4.50 -19.02 22.34
N GLY A 115 5.58 -18.99 23.12
CA GLY A 115 5.62 -19.54 24.47
C GLY A 115 5.99 -21.02 24.55
N THR A 116 5.96 -21.77 23.43
CA THR A 116 6.48 -23.15 23.38
C THR A 116 7.88 -23.26 22.78
N CYS A 117 8.45 -22.15 22.31
CA CYS A 117 9.82 -22.06 21.80
C CYS A 117 10.67 -21.08 22.64
N SER A 118 11.98 -21.06 22.42
CA SER A 118 12.92 -20.17 23.11
C SER A 118 12.97 -18.74 22.57
N HIS A 119 12.16 -18.40 21.56
CA HIS A 119 12.13 -17.09 20.95
C HIS A 119 11.18 -16.16 21.70
N GLU A 120 11.66 -14.98 22.08
CA GLU A 120 10.85 -13.96 22.75
C GLU A 120 10.44 -12.86 21.78
N LYS A 121 9.16 -12.47 21.85
CA LYS A 121 8.60 -11.35 21.10
C LYS A 121 9.44 -10.09 21.29
N GLY A 122 9.80 -9.42 20.19
CA GLY A 122 10.59 -8.19 20.18
C GLY A 122 12.12 -8.38 20.19
N LYS A 123 12.64 -9.58 20.49
CA LYS A 123 14.08 -9.88 20.40
C LYS A 123 14.51 -10.20 18.96
N VAL A 124 15.79 -9.99 18.66
CA VAL A 124 16.37 -10.21 17.33
C VAL A 124 17.10 -11.55 17.29
N TYR A 125 16.81 -12.35 16.27
CA TYR A 125 17.43 -13.65 16.00
C TYR A 125 17.80 -13.71 14.52
N GLY A 126 19.07 -13.98 14.20
CA GLY A 126 19.51 -14.07 12.81
C GLY A 126 19.33 -12.78 11.99
N GLY A 127 19.25 -11.61 12.65
CA GLY A 127 18.97 -10.32 12.00
C GLY A 127 17.49 -9.97 11.88
N GLU A 128 16.59 -10.90 12.20
CA GLU A 128 15.14 -10.69 12.15
C GLU A 128 14.55 -10.51 13.56
N ARG A 129 13.57 -9.61 13.71
CA ARG A 129 12.87 -9.41 14.98
C ARG A 129 11.73 -10.42 15.11
N CYS A 130 11.72 -11.16 16.21
CA CYS A 130 10.65 -12.10 16.54
C CYS A 130 9.34 -11.37 16.78
N CYS A 131 8.27 -11.83 16.14
CA CYS A 131 6.90 -11.40 16.38
C CYS A 131 5.96 -12.62 16.38
N ALA A 132 4.78 -12.44 16.97
CA ALA A 132 3.68 -13.39 16.90
C ALA A 132 2.85 -13.17 15.63
N VAL A 133 2.66 -14.22 14.84
CA VAL A 133 1.77 -14.24 13.68
C VAL A 133 0.45 -14.86 14.09
N LEU A 134 -0.55 -13.99 14.30
CA LEU A 134 -1.90 -14.37 14.71
C LEU A 134 -2.63 -15.05 13.55
N THR A 135 -2.94 -16.34 13.71
CA THR A 135 -3.38 -17.25 12.65
C THR A 135 -4.69 -17.96 13.00
N GLY A 136 -5.64 -17.96 12.07
CA GLY A 136 -6.92 -18.65 12.20
C GLY A 136 -7.90 -17.90 13.10
N ALA A 137 -8.73 -17.02 12.55
CA ALA A 137 -9.69 -16.26 13.33
C ALA A 137 -10.77 -17.19 13.93
N VAL A 138 -11.06 -17.03 15.22
CA VAL A 138 -12.06 -17.83 15.94
C VAL A 138 -13.29 -17.00 16.25
N ASP A 139 -13.10 -15.80 16.79
CA ASP A 139 -14.20 -14.89 17.13
C ASP A 139 -13.77 -13.42 17.06
N ALA A 140 -14.73 -12.52 16.88
CA ALA A 140 -14.56 -11.08 16.87
C ALA A 140 -15.60 -10.43 17.79
N TYR A 141 -15.18 -10.11 19.03
CA TYR A 141 -16.08 -9.75 20.10
C TYR A 141 -16.54 -8.29 20.02
N GLU A 142 -15.60 -7.38 19.81
CA GLU A 142 -15.83 -5.94 19.89
C GLU A 142 -14.79 -5.13 19.10
N TRP A 143 -15.13 -3.87 18.90
CA TRP A 143 -14.15 -2.83 18.64
C TRP A 143 -14.45 -1.64 19.56
N SER A 144 -13.43 -0.83 19.83
CA SER A 144 -13.56 0.26 20.79
C SER A 144 -12.69 1.45 20.46
N PHE A 145 -13.09 2.62 20.92
CA PHE A 145 -12.23 3.81 20.91
C PHE A 145 -11.24 3.74 22.07
N VAL A 146 -9.97 3.95 21.77
CA VAL A 146 -8.89 3.92 22.76
C VAL A 146 -8.00 5.14 22.59
N ALA A 147 -7.24 5.51 23.63
CA ALA A 147 -6.25 6.58 23.49
C ALA A 147 -4.96 6.10 22.79
N VAL A 148 -4.57 4.85 23.03
CA VAL A 148 -3.38 4.23 22.46
C VAL A 148 -3.74 2.82 21.98
N PRO A 149 -3.87 2.60 20.65
CA PRO A 149 -4.17 1.29 20.11
C PRO A 149 -2.90 0.44 20.06
N ALA A 150 -3.05 -0.89 20.20
CA ALA A 150 -1.98 -1.84 19.93
C ALA A 150 -1.50 -1.65 18.48
N GLN A 151 -2.45 -1.64 17.53
CA GLN A 151 -2.15 -1.40 16.13
C GLN A 151 -2.03 0.10 15.83
N ARG A 152 -0.84 0.54 15.42
CA ARG A 152 -0.49 1.98 15.32
C ARG A 152 -1.36 2.76 14.34
N SER A 153 -1.85 2.11 13.29
CA SER A 153 -2.66 2.72 12.23
C SER A 153 -4.17 2.56 12.45
N ALA A 154 -4.60 1.85 13.50
CA ALA A 154 -6.00 1.57 13.74
C ALA A 154 -6.75 2.82 14.21
N GLY A 155 -7.87 3.10 13.55
CA GLY A 155 -8.66 4.29 13.84
C GLY A 155 -9.60 4.72 12.72
N VAL A 156 -10.34 5.79 12.98
CA VAL A 156 -11.26 6.42 12.04
C VAL A 156 -10.47 6.97 10.86
N ILE A 157 -10.74 6.40 9.68
CA ILE A 157 -10.21 6.90 8.41
C ILE A 157 -11.14 8.03 7.99
N LYS A 158 -10.63 9.25 7.90
CA LYS A 158 -11.34 10.37 7.29
C LYS A 158 -10.66 10.75 5.99
N SER A 159 -11.45 10.79 4.92
CA SER A 159 -11.08 11.59 3.76
C SER A 159 -11.43 13.05 4.05
N PHE A 160 -10.47 13.96 3.88
CA PHE A 160 -10.71 15.39 4.05
C PHE A 160 -11.92 15.85 3.23
N ILE A 161 -12.08 15.34 2.00
CA ILE A 161 -13.15 15.69 1.05
C ILE A 161 -14.54 15.33 1.59
N GLU A 162 -14.65 14.29 2.41
CA GLU A 162 -15.93 13.84 2.96
C GLU A 162 -16.42 14.73 4.12
N SER A 163 -15.52 15.56 4.68
CA SER A 163 -15.87 16.55 5.71
C SER A 163 -16.66 17.72 5.13
N GLU A 164 -17.45 18.41 5.97
CA GLU A 164 -18.25 19.57 5.56
C GLU A 164 -17.38 20.69 4.97
N ALA A 165 -16.21 20.94 5.55
CA ALA A 165 -15.21 21.88 5.02
C ALA A 165 -14.56 21.40 3.71
N GLY A 166 -14.43 20.09 3.53
CA GLY A 166 -13.77 19.48 2.36
C GLY A 166 -14.64 19.30 1.14
N ARG A 167 -15.97 19.24 1.29
CA ARG A 167 -16.90 19.03 0.17
C ARG A 167 -16.79 20.11 -0.91
N GLY A 168 -16.48 21.34 -0.53
CA GLY A 168 -16.24 22.45 -1.47
C GLY A 168 -15.04 22.19 -2.41
N TYR A 169 -14.08 21.39 -1.97
CA TYR A 169 -12.85 21.07 -2.70
C TYR A 169 -12.93 19.74 -3.47
N ALA A 170 -14.08 19.07 -3.50
CA ALA A 170 -14.21 17.74 -4.11
C ALA A 170 -13.84 17.73 -5.61
N ALA A 171 -14.24 18.77 -6.34
CA ALA A 171 -13.92 18.90 -7.77
C ALA A 171 -12.41 19.12 -8.01
N GLU A 172 -11.78 19.97 -7.20
CA GLU A 172 -10.34 20.24 -7.27
C GLU A 172 -9.52 19.01 -6.90
N PHE A 173 -9.95 18.27 -5.88
CA PHE A 173 -9.32 17.01 -5.51
C PHE A 173 -9.42 15.98 -6.65
N ALA A 174 -10.58 15.81 -7.26
CA ALA A 174 -10.75 14.88 -8.39
C ALA A 174 -9.89 15.28 -9.60
N ALA A 175 -9.76 16.59 -9.86
CA ALA A 175 -8.86 17.09 -10.91
C ALA A 175 -7.39 16.81 -10.58
N LEU A 176 -6.98 17.00 -9.32
CA LEU A 176 -5.63 16.72 -8.86
C LEU A 176 -5.29 15.23 -8.95
N GLU A 177 -6.22 14.35 -8.56
CA GLU A 177 -6.06 12.90 -8.65
C GLU A 177 -5.88 12.46 -10.11
N LYS A 178 -6.68 13.00 -11.03
CA LYS A 178 -6.53 12.74 -12.47
C LYS A 178 -5.17 13.20 -13.00
N SER A 179 -4.72 14.39 -12.60
CA SER A 179 -3.38 14.91 -12.97
C SER A 179 -2.26 14.03 -12.41
N ALA A 180 -2.37 13.58 -11.17
CA ALA A 180 -1.39 12.67 -10.55
C ALA A 180 -1.33 11.32 -11.26
N GLN A 181 -2.48 10.77 -11.68
CA GLN A 181 -2.53 9.54 -12.48
C GLN A 181 -1.85 9.70 -13.84
N LEU A 182 -2.04 10.84 -14.51
CA LEU A 182 -1.35 11.15 -15.76
C LEU A 182 0.16 11.30 -15.55
N GLY A 183 0.59 11.97 -14.48
CA GLY A 183 2.00 12.10 -14.11
C GLY A 183 2.67 10.74 -13.88
N ARG A 184 2.01 9.81 -13.17
CA ARG A 184 2.51 8.44 -12.98
C ARG A 184 2.69 7.71 -14.32
N LYS A 185 1.68 7.76 -15.20
CA LYS A 185 1.77 7.15 -16.54
C LYS A 185 2.90 7.74 -17.38
N TYR A 186 3.08 9.06 -17.32
CA TYR A 186 4.17 9.74 -18.01
C TYR A 186 5.54 9.28 -17.50
N LEU A 187 5.74 9.24 -16.17
CA LEU A 187 6.98 8.75 -15.59
C LEU A 187 7.25 7.30 -15.95
N ASP A 188 6.26 6.42 -15.88
CA ASP A 188 6.40 5.01 -16.24
C ASP A 188 6.78 4.85 -17.72
N SER A 189 6.16 5.63 -18.61
CA SER A 189 6.51 5.66 -20.03
C SER A 189 7.93 6.18 -20.27
N LEU A 190 8.35 7.20 -19.52
CA LEU A 190 9.68 7.78 -19.64
C LEU A 190 10.76 6.80 -19.16
N ARG A 191 10.51 6.10 -18.04
CA ARG A 191 11.38 5.02 -17.54
C ARG A 191 11.52 3.89 -18.56
N ALA A 192 10.41 3.44 -19.13
CA ALA A 192 10.42 2.40 -20.15
C ALA A 192 11.20 2.83 -21.40
N GLU A 193 11.05 4.08 -21.82
CA GLU A 193 11.77 4.64 -22.98
C GLU A 193 13.28 4.72 -22.73
N VAL A 194 13.70 5.19 -21.55
CA VAL A 194 15.10 5.20 -21.13
C VAL A 194 15.70 3.78 -21.17
N LEU A 195 14.99 2.79 -20.64
CA LEU A 195 15.45 1.40 -20.65
C LEU A 195 15.51 0.82 -22.07
N ARG A 196 14.52 1.14 -22.92
CA ARG A 196 14.52 0.76 -24.34
C ARG A 196 15.72 1.34 -25.08
N LEU A 197 16.00 2.62 -24.89
CA LEU A 197 17.16 3.29 -25.52
C LEU A 197 18.48 2.75 -24.96
N CYS A 198 18.55 2.43 -23.67
CA CYS A 198 19.69 1.76 -23.07
C CYS A 198 19.95 0.40 -23.74
N LEU A 199 18.92 -0.41 -24.00
CA LEU A 199 19.08 -1.69 -24.73
C LEU A 199 19.64 -1.49 -26.15
N VAL A 200 19.20 -0.44 -26.85
CA VAL A 200 19.70 -0.11 -28.19
C VAL A 200 21.18 0.29 -28.16
N CYS A 201 21.60 1.02 -27.12
CA CYS A 201 22.96 1.54 -27.01
C CYS A 201 23.95 0.55 -26.38
N ASP A 202 23.55 -0.14 -25.31
CA ASP A 202 24.35 -1.12 -24.57
C ASP A 202 23.45 -2.08 -23.77
N GLU A 203 23.20 -3.26 -24.35
CA GLU A 203 22.43 -4.33 -23.72
C GLU A 203 22.99 -4.77 -22.36
N LYS A 204 24.31 -4.71 -22.15
CA LYS A 204 24.95 -5.14 -20.89
C LYS A 204 24.66 -4.19 -19.74
N MET A 205 24.37 -2.93 -20.04
CA MET A 205 24.06 -1.91 -19.03
C MET A 205 22.61 -2.02 -18.53
N HIS A 206 21.71 -2.59 -19.32
CA HIS A 206 20.28 -2.64 -19.00
C HIS A 206 19.96 -3.30 -17.62
N PRO A 207 20.50 -4.48 -17.27
CA PRO A 207 20.21 -5.11 -15.96
C PRO A 207 20.66 -4.26 -14.76
N ALA A 208 21.72 -3.47 -14.92
CA ALA A 208 22.20 -2.57 -13.87
C ALA A 208 21.29 -1.34 -13.73
N LEU A 209 20.74 -0.86 -14.84
CA LEU A 209 19.97 0.38 -14.90
C LEU A 209 18.48 0.19 -14.57
N GLU A 210 17.92 -0.99 -14.82
CA GLU A 210 16.49 -1.32 -14.64
C GLU A 210 15.96 -0.92 -13.24
N LYS A 211 16.70 -1.27 -12.19
CA LYS A 211 16.32 -0.93 -10.81
C LYS A 211 16.58 0.53 -10.47
N SER A 212 17.67 1.10 -10.96
CA SER A 212 18.06 2.49 -10.65
C SER A 212 17.07 3.50 -11.23
N VAL A 213 16.55 3.24 -12.44
CA VAL A 213 15.58 4.12 -13.13
C VAL A 213 14.25 4.25 -12.37
N GLN A 214 13.90 3.26 -11.55
CA GLN A 214 12.69 3.33 -10.71
C GLN A 214 12.82 4.36 -9.58
N LEU A 215 14.05 4.72 -9.18
CA LEU A 215 14.34 5.67 -8.11
C LEU A 215 14.58 7.10 -8.63
N MET A 216 14.65 7.28 -9.94
CA MET A 216 14.94 8.56 -10.57
C MET A 216 13.67 9.42 -10.71
N GLU A 217 13.88 10.72 -10.53
CA GLU A 217 12.87 11.76 -10.77
C GLU A 217 12.89 12.23 -12.23
N GLU A 218 11.83 12.91 -12.66
CA GLU A 218 11.68 13.36 -14.06
C GLU A 218 12.93 14.02 -14.66
N PRO A 219 13.60 14.99 -14.00
CA PRO A 219 14.71 15.71 -14.64
C PRO A 219 15.92 14.80 -14.91
N GLU A 220 16.10 13.75 -14.11
CA GLU A 220 17.18 12.78 -14.26
C GLU A 220 16.87 11.82 -15.41
N LEU A 221 15.60 11.38 -15.49
CA LEU A 221 15.11 10.52 -16.57
C LEU A 221 15.19 11.22 -17.93
N ILE A 222 14.86 12.50 -18.02
CA ILE A 222 14.98 13.29 -19.26
C ILE A 222 16.44 13.37 -19.70
N LYS A 223 17.36 13.74 -18.80
CA LYS A 223 18.80 13.82 -19.13
C LYS A 223 19.34 12.49 -19.66
N LEU A 224 18.90 11.39 -19.03
CA LEU A 224 19.35 10.05 -19.41
C LEU A 224 18.76 9.64 -20.76
N LYS A 225 17.47 9.95 -21.00
CA LYS A 225 16.83 9.78 -22.30
C LYS A 225 17.59 10.54 -23.39
N ASP A 226 17.86 11.83 -23.19
CA ASP A 226 18.54 12.68 -24.18
C ASP A 226 19.95 12.15 -24.50
N ALA A 227 20.69 11.71 -23.47
CA ALA A 227 22.02 11.11 -23.64
C ALA A 227 21.97 9.81 -24.46
N PHE A 228 20.98 8.95 -24.20
CA PHE A 228 20.82 7.72 -24.98
C PHE A 228 20.25 7.98 -26.38
N GLU A 229 19.40 8.98 -26.59
CA GLU A 229 18.96 9.39 -27.93
C GLU A 229 20.15 9.86 -28.78
N GLU A 230 21.05 10.68 -28.20
CA GLU A 230 22.27 11.12 -28.88
C GLU A 230 23.20 9.94 -29.19
N ALA A 231 23.39 9.02 -28.24
CA ALA A 231 24.19 7.82 -28.44
C ALA A 231 23.60 6.90 -29.52
N SER A 232 22.28 6.67 -29.48
CA SER A 232 21.56 5.86 -30.46
C SER A 232 21.64 6.46 -31.86
N ALA A 233 21.53 7.78 -32.00
CA ALA A 233 21.65 8.46 -33.30
C ALA A 233 23.06 8.34 -33.89
N LYS A 234 24.10 8.26 -33.06
CA LYS A 234 25.48 7.99 -33.50
C LYS A 234 25.68 6.54 -33.92
N LEU A 235 25.08 5.59 -33.21
CA LEU A 235 25.17 4.15 -33.52
C LEU A 235 24.37 3.78 -34.77
N TYR A 236 23.18 4.35 -34.92
CA TYR A 236 22.24 4.10 -36.02
C TYR A 236 21.86 5.43 -36.66
N PRO A 237 22.77 6.06 -37.42
CA PRO A 237 22.46 7.31 -38.10
C PRO A 237 21.32 7.08 -39.11
N PRO A 238 20.37 8.01 -39.22
CA PRO A 238 19.29 7.88 -40.18
C PRO A 238 19.85 7.88 -41.60
N VAL A 239 19.66 6.77 -42.31
CA VAL A 239 20.06 6.64 -43.72
C VAL A 239 18.86 7.01 -44.58
N THR A 240 19.07 7.86 -45.58
CA THR A 240 18.03 8.17 -46.56
C THR A 240 17.89 7.00 -47.52
N GLN A 241 16.66 6.51 -47.70
CA GLN A 241 16.36 5.40 -48.61
C GLN A 241 16.66 5.73 -50.09
N LEU A 242 16.68 7.02 -50.45
CA LEU A 242 17.03 7.51 -51.77
C LEU A 242 18.41 8.18 -51.74
N PRO A 243 19.22 8.04 -52.81
CA PRO A 243 20.49 8.75 -52.92
C PRO A 243 20.28 10.26 -52.99
N GLY A 244 21.31 11.01 -52.58
CA GLY A 244 21.33 12.46 -52.73
C GLY A 244 21.19 12.88 -54.21
N ARG A 245 20.75 14.12 -54.44
CA ARG A 245 20.55 14.64 -55.81
C ARG A 245 21.90 14.65 -56.56
N GLY A 246 22.03 13.78 -57.56
CA GLY A 246 23.25 13.62 -58.36
C GLY A 246 24.10 12.40 -57.99
N GLU A 247 23.68 11.62 -57.00
CA GLU A 247 24.31 10.37 -56.61
C GLU A 247 23.48 9.18 -57.12
N VAL A 248 24.16 8.12 -57.54
CA VAL A 248 23.53 6.86 -57.96
C VAL A 248 23.84 5.83 -56.88
N THR A 249 22.83 5.12 -56.38
CA THR A 249 23.08 4.00 -55.46
C THR A 249 23.85 2.91 -56.17
N ALA A 250 24.98 2.49 -55.60
CA ALA A 250 25.52 1.17 -55.89
C ALA A 250 24.51 0.15 -55.34
N PHE A 251 23.93 -0.67 -56.21
CA PHE A 251 23.02 -1.73 -55.80
C PHE A 251 23.83 -2.76 -55.02
N SER A 252 23.66 -2.83 -53.69
CA SER A 252 24.31 -3.83 -52.83
C SER A 252 23.61 -5.20 -52.96
N GLY A 253 23.37 -5.65 -54.18
CA GLY A 253 22.62 -6.87 -54.48
C GLY A 253 23.50 -8.11 -54.68
N GLU A 254 24.83 -8.00 -54.62
CA GLU A 254 25.70 -9.17 -54.81
C GLU A 254 25.58 -10.23 -53.70
N GLU A 255 25.04 -9.87 -52.52
CA GLU A 255 24.76 -10.83 -51.44
C GLU A 255 23.43 -11.61 -51.61
N TYR A 256 22.62 -11.27 -52.62
CA TYR A 256 21.29 -11.89 -52.85
C TYR A 256 21.11 -12.42 -54.28
N ILE A 257 22.19 -12.68 -55.00
CA ILE A 257 22.16 -13.47 -56.23
C ILE A 257 22.41 -14.93 -55.84
N ILE A 258 21.35 -15.74 -55.87
CA ILE A 258 21.37 -17.21 -55.71
C ILE A 258 21.99 -17.84 -56.96
#